data_AF-A0A1H0GDS2-F1
#
_entry.id   AF-A0A1H0GDS2-F1
#
_cell.length_a   1.000
_cell.length_b   1.000
_cell.length_c   1.000
_cell.angle_alpha   90.00
_cell.angle_beta   90.00
_cell.angle_gamma   90.00
#
_symmetry.space_group_name_H-M   'P 1'
#
loop_
_entity.id
_entity.type
_entity.pdbx_description
1 polymer ?
#
loop_
_entity_poly.entity_id
_entity_poly.type
_entity_poly.pdbx_seq_one_letter_code
_entity_poly.pdbx_strand_id
1 'polypeptide(L)' 'MVVGNEQIVDFELRDFATGERRKCLSDREWRHRLAGYGYDLRKETDCFRLVTLGHGTELCALPLERPAA' A
#
# COMPACT_ATOMS: atom_id res chain seq x y z
N MET A 1 -20.24 14.08 14.93
CA MET A 1 -18.80 13.77 15.01
C MET A 1 -18.58 12.54 14.11
N VAL A 2 -18.38 12.75 12.81
CA VAL A 2 -18.15 11.65 11.86
C VAL A 2 -16.69 11.25 11.98
N VAL A 3 -16.38 10.42 12.95
CA VAL A 3 -15.12 9.67 12.99
C VAL A 3 -15.49 8.30 12.44
N GLY A 4 -15.18 7.98 11.18
CA GLY A 4 -15.41 6.59 10.77
C GLY A 4 -15.60 6.29 9.30
N ASN A 5 -14.76 6.81 8.40
CA ASN A 5 -14.60 6.10 7.13
C ASN A 5 -13.16 6.13 6.63
N GLU A 6 -12.50 7.30 6.66
CA GLU A 6 -11.14 7.44 6.14
C GLU A 6 -10.10 6.61 6.91
N GLN A 7 -10.19 6.56 8.24
CA GLN A 7 -9.26 5.77 9.08
C GLN A 7 -9.50 4.26 8.97
N ILE A 8 -10.72 3.82 8.67
CA ILE A 8 -11.05 2.39 8.50
C ILE A 8 -10.48 1.91 7.16
N VAL A 9 -10.67 2.73 6.11
CA VAL A 9 -10.13 2.46 4.76
C VAL A 9 -8.61 2.42 4.79
N ASP A 10 -7.93 3.29 5.55
CA ASP A 10 -6.47 3.24 5.73
C ASP A 10 -6.00 1.90 6.31
N PHE A 11 -6.63 1.43 7.40
CA PHE A 11 -6.24 0.19 8.06
C PHE A 11 -6.43 -1.04 7.17
N GLU A 12 -7.61 -1.18 6.53
CA GLU A 12 -7.90 -2.32 5.65
C GLU A 12 -6.97 -2.35 4.43
N LEU A 13 -6.69 -1.19 3.86
CA LEU A 13 -5.80 -1.08 2.71
C LEU A 13 -4.34 -1.35 3.09
N ARG A 14 -3.93 -0.92 4.29
CA ARG A 14 -2.61 -1.21 4.83
C ARG A 14 -2.42 -2.69 5.10
N ASP A 15 -3.41 -3.34 5.70
CA ASP A 15 -3.39 -4.79 5.94
C ASP A 15 -3.35 -5.56 4.62
N PHE A 16 -4.20 -5.18 3.65
CA PHE A 16 -4.20 -5.74 2.31
C PHE A 16 -2.82 -5.62 1.62
N ALA A 17 -2.25 -4.41 1.56
CA ALA A 17 -0.98 -4.18 0.91
C ALA A 17 0.18 -4.92 1.63
N THR A 18 0.14 -4.99 2.95
CA THR A 18 1.10 -5.76 3.78
C THR A 18 0.97 -7.26 3.54
N GLY A 19 -0.26 -7.79 3.42
CA GLY A 19 -0.53 -9.17 3.07
C GLY A 19 0.01 -9.52 1.67
N GLU A 20 -0.16 -8.63 0.70
CA GLU A 20 0.42 -8.79 -0.63
C GLU A 20 1.96 -8.71 -0.61
N ARG A 21 2.55 -7.87 0.24
CA ARG A 21 4.00 -7.76 0.41
C ARG A 21 4.63 -9.08 0.85
N ARG A 22 3.97 -9.83 1.74
CA ARG A 22 4.43 -11.15 2.23
C ARG A 22 4.48 -12.21 1.12
N LYS A 23 3.62 -12.09 0.09
CA LYS A 23 3.56 -12.98 -1.08
C LYS A 23 4.54 -12.60 -2.19
N CYS A 24 5.34 -11.54 -2.00
CA CYS A 24 6.26 -11.01 -3.02
C CYS A 24 7.72 -11.17 -2.57
N LEU A 25 8.58 -11.64 -3.48
CA LEU A 25 10.00 -11.81 -3.20
C LEU A 25 10.75 -10.48 -3.30
N SER A 26 10.24 -9.54 -4.11
CA SER A 26 10.82 -8.22 -4.34
C SER A 26 9.78 -7.09 -4.33
N ASP A 27 10.26 -5.86 -4.12
CA ASP A 27 9.40 -4.65 -4.17
C ASP A 27 8.83 -4.42 -5.57
N ARG A 28 9.52 -4.87 -6.62
CA ARG A 28 9.07 -4.77 -8.02
C ARG A 28 7.89 -5.68 -8.29
N GLU A 29 7.93 -6.92 -7.82
CA GLU A 29 6.79 -7.85 -7.92
C GLU A 29 5.60 -7.32 -7.13
N TRP A 30 5.85 -6.76 -5.94
CA TRP A 30 4.81 -6.16 -5.12
C TRP A 30 4.13 -4.99 -5.82
N ARG A 31 4.91 -4.05 -6.39
CA ARG A 31 4.37 -2.95 -7.19
C ARG A 31 3.59 -3.46 -8.40
N HIS A 32 4.11 -4.45 -9.12
CA HIS A 32 3.43 -5.02 -10.28
C HIS A 32 2.10 -5.67 -9.90
N ARG A 33 2.07 -6.40 -8.77
CA ARG A 33 0.85 -7.01 -8.25
C ARG A 33 -0.17 -5.96 -7.82
N LEU A 34 0.24 -4.91 -7.10
CA LEU A 34 -0.60 -3.77 -6.72
C LEU A 34 -1.16 -3.01 -7.92
N ALA A 35 -0.35 -2.85 -8.99
CA ALA A 35 -0.80 -2.23 -10.24
C ALA A 35 -1.96 -2.99 -10.90
N GLY A 36 -2.02 -4.31 -10.74
CA GLY A 36 -3.15 -5.13 -11.19
C GLY A 36 -4.46 -4.83 -10.46
N TYR A 37 -4.40 -4.27 -9.25
CA TYR A 37 -5.56 -3.82 -8.49
C TYR A 37 -5.88 -2.32 -8.71
N GLY A 38 -5.13 -1.63 -9.55
CA GLY A 38 -5.28 -0.20 -9.79
C GLY A 38 -4.57 0.69 -8.76
N TYR A 39 -3.61 0.14 -8.00
CA TYR A 39 -2.77 0.90 -7.07
C TYR A 39 -1.34 0.98 -7.58
N ASP A 40 -0.70 2.13 -7.39
CA ASP A 40 0.74 2.29 -7.59
C ASP A 40 1.45 2.42 -6.25
N LEU A 41 2.69 1.93 -6.21
CA LEU A 41 3.51 1.94 -5.01
C LEU A 41 4.77 2.76 -5.25
N ARG A 42 4.79 3.95 -4.67
CA ARG A 42 5.90 4.90 -4.79
C ARG A 42 6.86 4.69 -3.62
N LYS A 43 8.14 4.55 -3.93
CA LYS A 43 9.19 4.45 -2.91
C LYS A 43 9.63 5.86 -2.53
N GLU A 44 9.52 6.19 -1.24
CA GLU A 44 10.10 7.39 -0.63
C GLU A 44 11.31 7.03 0.24
N THR A 45 11.93 8.06 0.82
CA THR A 45 13.14 7.93 1.64
C THR A 45 12.90 7.03 2.86
N ASP A 46 11.73 7.13 3.49
CA ASP A 46 11.43 6.49 4.78
C ASP A 46 10.26 5.49 4.72
N CYS A 47 9.47 5.49 3.64
CA CYS A 47 8.29 4.64 3.50
C CYS A 47 7.96 4.33 2.03
N PHE A 48 7.03 3.40 1.81
CA PHE A 48 6.33 3.27 0.53
C PHE A 48 4.99 3.98 0.62
N ARG A 49 4.71 4.87 -0.33
CA ARG A 49 3.41 5.52 -0.46
C ARG A 49 2.54 4.74 -1.44
N LEU A 50 1.38 4.29 -0.95
CA LEU A 50 0.37 3.65 -1.78
C LEU A 50 -0.54 4.72 -2.36
N VAL A 51 -0.67 4.74 -3.68
CA VAL A 51 -1.48 5.73 -4.40
C VAL A 51 -2.42 5.04 -5.40
N THR A 52 -3.53 5.68 -5.78
CA THR A 52 -4.37 5.17 -6.87
C THR A 52 -3.71 5.43 -8.23
N LEU A 53 -3.73 4.45 -9.13
CA LEU A 53 -3.12 4.57 -10.46
C LEU A 53 -3.92 5.52 -11.38
N GLY A 54 -5.22 5.70 -11.11
CA GLY A 54 -6.09 6.58 -11.90
C GLY A 54 -6.00 8.07 -11.52
N HIS A 55 -6.06 8.40 -10.23
CA HIS A 55 -6.13 9.79 -9.75
C HIS A 55 -4.85 10.25 -9.05
N GLY A 56 -3.92 9.35 -8.75
CA GLY A 56 -2.72 9.66 -7.95
C GLY A 56 -3.05 10.00 -6.49
N THR A 57 -4.26 9.66 -6.03
CA THR A 57 -4.70 9.91 -4.66
C THR A 57 -3.88 9.07 -3.71
N GLU A 58 -3.29 9.73 -2.73
CA GLU A 58 -2.46 9.10 -1.71
C GLU A 58 -3.36 8.46 -0.66
N LEU A 59 -3.18 7.16 -0.43
CA LEU A 59 -4.08 6.38 0.41
C LEU A 59 -3.46 6.11 1.78
N CYS A 60 -2.25 5.54 1.80
CA CYS A 60 -1.58 5.12 3.03
C CYS A 60 -0.05 5.05 2.86
N ALA A 61 0.66 5.13 3.98
CA ALA A 61 2.10 4.89 4.08
C ALA A 61 2.41 3.49 4.67
N LEU A 62 3.24 2.76 3.94
CA LEU A 62 3.68 1.40 4.24
C LEU A 62 5.17 1.40 4.65
N PRO A 63 5.57 0.52 5.58
CA PRO A 63 6.96 0.43 6.00
C PRO A 63 7.87 -0.02 4.84
N LEU A 64 9.12 0.47 4.82
CA LEU A 64 10.13 0.03 3.85
C LEU A 64 10.58 -1.42 4.08
N GLU A 65 10.59 -1.84 5.35
CA GLU A 65 10.94 -3.19 5.72
C GLU A 65 9.87 -4.18 5.25
N ARG A 66 10.34 -5.30 4.72
CA ARG A 66 9.46 -6.41 4.44
C ARG A 66 8.94 -6.94 5.78
N PRO A 67 7.62 -6.99 6.00
CA PRO A 67 7.06 -7.58 7.21
C PRO A 67 7.56 -9.02 7.33
N ALA A 68 7.95 -9.42 8.54
CA ALA A 68 8.26 -10.82 8.83
C ALA A 68 7.07 -11.71 8.44
N ALA A 69 7.38 -12.87 7.87
CA ALA A 69 6.41 -13.87 7.46
C ALA A 69 5.62 -14.41 8.65
#